data_AF-A0AAU2EIK3-F1
#
_entry.id   AF-A0AAU2EIK3-F1
#
_cell.length_a   1.000
_cell.length_b   1.000
_cell.length_c   1.000
_cell.angle_alpha   90.00
_cell.angle_beta   90.00
_cell.angle_gamma   90.00
#
_symmetry.space_group_name_H-M   'P 1'
#
loop_
_entity.id
_entity.type
_entity.pdbx_description
1 polymer ?
#
loop_
_entity_poly.entity_id
_entity_poly.type
_entity_poly.pdbx_seq_one_letter_code
_entity_poly.pdbx_strand_id
1 'polypeptide(L)'
;MFRHSELLRRLADRDGVTIARADRTDAPEGWLVRLAAAPGRTTAARPFRAPGDEPPRVGDVLEQWLSIAAGHHPLLAVPAPARALLAADLDRLLGPLLPEYLSAAGVR
;
A
#
# COMPACT_ATOMS: atom_id res chain seq x y z
N MET A 1 -7.46 11.78 -16.80
CA MET A 1 -6.48 11.81 -15.70
C MET A 1 -6.48 10.41 -15.09
N PHE A 2 -5.42 9.63 -15.29
CA PHE A 2 -5.34 8.32 -14.64
C PHE A 2 -5.14 8.55 -13.13
N ARG A 3 -6.04 8.00 -12.29
CA ARG A 3 -5.85 8.00 -10.83
C ARG A 3 -4.58 7.19 -10.52
N HIS A 4 -3.73 7.63 -9.58
CA HIS A 4 -2.46 6.95 -9.28
C HIS A 4 -2.67 5.47 -8.96
N SER A 5 -3.78 5.12 -8.29
CA SER A 5 -4.17 3.72 -8.05
C SER A 5 -4.25 2.84 -9.30
N GLU A 6 -4.68 3.37 -10.46
CA GLU A 6 -4.74 2.60 -11.71
C GLU A 6 -3.35 2.30 -12.27
N LEU A 7 -2.42 3.25 -12.16
CA LEU A 7 -1.04 3.04 -12.56
C LEU A 7 -0.35 2.03 -11.64
N LEU A 8 -0.54 2.20 -10.33
CA LEU A 8 0.00 1.30 -9.31
C LEU A 8 -0.56 -0.12 -9.44
N ARG A 9 -1.84 -0.27 -9.83
CA ARG A 9 -2.43 -1.57 -10.16
C ARG A 9 -1.68 -2.25 -11.31
N ARG A 10 -1.41 -1.52 -12.40
CA ARG A 10 -0.69 -2.09 -13.56
C ARG A 10 0.74 -2.48 -13.22
N LEU A 11 1.44 -1.68 -12.40
CA LEU A 11 2.77 -2.04 -11.89
C LEU A 11 2.69 -3.29 -11.02
N ALA A 12 1.73 -3.35 -10.11
CA ALA A 12 1.48 -4.53 -9.27
C ALA A 12 1.23 -5.79 -10.10
N ASP A 13 0.41 -5.70 -11.14
CA ASP A 13 0.16 -6.81 -12.06
C ASP A 13 1.44 -7.25 -12.81
N ARG A 14 2.25 -6.29 -13.28
CA ARG A 14 3.54 -6.56 -13.95
C ARG A 14 4.53 -7.27 -13.02
N ASP A 15 4.62 -6.80 -11.78
CA ASP A 15 5.64 -7.22 -10.81
C ASP A 15 5.17 -8.37 -9.91
N GLY A 16 3.94 -8.85 -10.10
CA GLY A 16 3.33 -9.93 -9.32
C GLY A 16 3.05 -9.53 -7.87
N VAL A 17 2.79 -8.25 -7.61
CA VAL A 17 2.37 -7.74 -6.29
C VAL A 17 0.86 -7.91 -6.14
N THR A 18 0.42 -8.64 -5.12
CA THR A 18 -0.99 -8.95 -4.89
C THR A 18 -1.39 -8.73 -3.43
N ILE A 19 -2.70 -8.67 -3.18
CA ILE A 19 -3.25 -8.75 -1.83
C ILE A 19 -3.29 -10.23 -1.44
N ALA A 20 -2.41 -10.63 -0.52
CA ALA A 20 -2.35 -11.98 0.01
C ALA A 20 -3.51 -12.27 0.97
N ARG A 21 -3.94 -11.26 1.73
CA ARG A 21 -5.04 -11.34 2.68
C ARG A 21 -5.62 -9.95 2.93
N ALA A 22 -6.94 -9.87 3.05
CA ALA A 22 -7.65 -8.67 3.48
C ALA A 22 -8.78 -9.07 4.44
N ASP A 23 -8.66 -8.70 5.70
CA ASP A 23 -9.67 -8.94 6.73
C ASP A 23 -10.35 -7.62 7.09
N ARG A 24 -11.68 -7.64 7.20
CA ARG A 24 -12.45 -6.47 7.63
C ARG A 24 -12.23 -6.24 9.13
N THR A 25 -12.10 -4.98 9.54
CA THR A 25 -12.00 -4.61 10.96
C THR A 25 -13.36 -4.16 11.51
N ASP A 26 -13.45 -4.01 12.82
CA ASP A 26 -14.64 -3.48 13.48
C ASP A 26 -14.87 -1.98 13.19
N ALA A 27 -13.86 -1.27 12.68
CA ALA A 27 -14.00 0.11 12.26
C ALA A 27 -14.73 0.19 10.90
N PRO A 28 -15.68 1.14 10.73
CA PRO A 28 -16.22 1.46 9.41
C PRO A 28 -15.06 1.73 8.45
N GLU A 29 -15.13 1.21 7.23
CA GLU A 29 -14.11 1.40 6.18
C GLU A 29 -12.71 0.82 6.48
N GLY A 30 -12.53 0.15 7.62
CA GLY A 30 -11.24 -0.36 8.06
C GLY A 30 -10.97 -1.79 7.62
N TRP A 31 -9.79 -2.01 7.03
CA TRP A 31 -9.28 -3.32 6.63
C TRP A 31 -7.88 -3.56 7.22
N LEU A 32 -7.56 -4.81 7.52
CA LEU A 32 -6.20 -5.29 7.74
C LEU A 32 -5.74 -6.02 6.48
N VAL A 33 -4.76 -5.45 5.80
CA VAL A 33 -4.29 -5.95 4.51
C VAL A 33 -2.87 -6.49 4.63
N ARG A 34 -2.58 -7.57 3.90
CA ARG A 34 -1.24 -8.10 3.66
C ARG A 34 -0.97 -8.11 2.17
N LEU A 35 0.15 -7.55 1.76
CA LEU A 35 0.63 -7.65 0.38
C LEU A 35 1.66 -8.77 0.25
N ALA A 36 1.70 -9.39 -0.93
CA ALA A 36 2.72 -10.36 -1.31
C ALA A 36 3.33 -10.01 -2.67
N ALA A 37 4.58 -10.38 -2.88
CA ALA A 37 5.31 -10.24 -4.14
C ALA A 37 6.21 -11.47 -4.35
N ALA A 38 6.42 -11.87 -5.60
CA ALA A 38 7.28 -13.01 -5.91
C ALA A 38 8.79 -12.67 -5.78
N PRO A 39 9.65 -13.65 -5.43
CA PRO A 39 9.32 -14.92 -4.79
C PRO A 39 9.20 -14.75 -3.25
N GLY A 40 8.01 -15.05 -2.71
CA GLY A 40 7.80 -15.27 -1.26
C GLY A 40 7.90 -14.04 -0.33
N ARG A 41 7.98 -12.82 -0.86
CA ARG A 41 8.02 -11.60 -0.05
C ARG A 41 6.61 -11.23 0.40
N THR A 42 6.44 -10.91 1.69
CA THR A 42 5.14 -10.46 2.22
C THR A 42 5.32 -9.33 3.22
N THR A 43 4.30 -8.49 3.34
CA THR A 43 4.21 -7.51 4.43
C THR A 43 3.59 -8.14 5.67
N ALA A 44 3.78 -7.49 6.82
CA ALA A 44 2.89 -7.67 7.96
C ALA A 44 1.46 -7.23 7.59
N ALA A 45 0.48 -7.65 8.40
CA ALA A 45 -0.87 -7.09 8.30
C ALA A 45 -0.85 -5.63 8.74
N ARG A 46 -1.28 -4.72 7.85
CA ARG A 46 -1.29 -3.28 8.10
C ARG A 46 -2.68 -2.70 7.85
N PRO A 47 -3.07 -1.66 8.61
CA PRO A 47 -4.33 -0.98 8.38
C PRO A 47 -4.40 -0.38 6.98
N PHE A 48 -5.57 -0.48 6.37
CA PHE A 48 -5.98 0.21 5.17
C PHE A 48 -7.37 0.79 5.39
N ARG A 49 -7.61 2.01 4.91
CA ARG A 49 -8.95 2.60 4.88
C ARG A 49 -9.46 2.60 3.45
N ALA A 50 -10.56 1.87 3.20
CA ALA A 50 -11.24 1.84 1.92
C ALA A 50 -12.33 2.92 1.88
N PRO A 51 -12.48 3.70 0.79
CA PRO A 51 -13.69 4.50 0.64
C PRO A 51 -14.90 3.57 0.42
N GLY A 52 -15.67 3.32 1.48
CA GLY A 52 -16.85 2.46 1.47
C GLY A 52 -16.60 0.99 1.85
N ASP A 53 -17.53 0.12 1.44
CA ASP A 53 -17.62 -1.27 1.90
C ASP A 53 -16.92 -2.30 0.99
N GLU A 54 -16.41 -1.86 -0.16
CA GLU A 54 -15.75 -2.76 -1.12
C GLU A 54 -14.42 -3.30 -0.57
N PRO A 55 -14.05 -4.54 -0.90
CA PRO A 55 -12.73 -5.07 -0.61
C PRO A 55 -11.62 -4.19 -1.21
N PRO A 56 -10.48 -4.06 -0.51
CA PRO A 56 -9.34 -3.27 -0.98
C PRO A 56 -8.82 -3.78 -2.33
N ARG A 57 -8.47 -2.85 -3.22
CA ARG A 57 -7.75 -3.15 -4.46
C ARG A 57 -6.27 -2.83 -4.27
N VAL A 58 -5.39 -3.62 -4.88
CA VAL A 58 -3.94 -3.51 -4.67
C VAL A 58 -3.41 -2.10 -4.98
N GLY A 59 -3.91 -1.46 -6.04
CA GLY A 59 -3.54 -0.10 -6.42
C GLY A 59 -3.88 0.93 -5.36
N ASP A 60 -5.08 0.85 -4.78
CA ASP A 60 -5.53 1.78 -3.72
C ASP A 60 -4.73 1.58 -2.42
N VAL A 61 -4.43 0.32 -2.07
CA VAL A 61 -3.59 -0.01 -0.91
C VAL A 61 -2.19 0.55 -1.08
N LEU A 62 -1.57 0.33 -2.25
CA LEU A 62 -0.24 0.84 -2.57
C LEU A 62 -0.23 2.37 -2.55
N GLU A 63 -1.21 3.04 -3.15
CA GLU A 63 -1.29 4.50 -3.17
C GLU A 63 -1.31 5.08 -1.75
N GLN A 64 -2.18 4.54 -0.90
CA GLN A 64 -2.31 4.96 0.50
C GLN A 64 -1.03 4.69 1.29
N TRP A 65 -0.49 3.47 1.20
CA TRP A 65 0.66 3.06 2.00
C TRP A 65 1.95 3.76 1.59
N LEU A 66 2.20 3.94 0.29
CA LEU A 66 3.35 4.70 -0.22
C LEU A 66 3.27 6.16 0.23
N SER A 67 2.08 6.77 0.16
CA SER A 67 1.86 8.14 0.65
C SER A 67 2.09 8.27 2.15
N ILE A 68 1.67 7.28 2.96
CA ILE A 68 1.90 7.27 4.41
C ILE A 68 3.39 7.09 4.73
N ALA A 69 4.04 6.13 4.08
CA ALA A 69 5.46 5.84 4.26
C ALA A 69 6.33 7.06 3.90
N ALA A 70 5.96 7.79 2.85
CA ALA A 70 6.63 9.02 2.43
C ALA A 70 6.25 10.27 3.25
N GLY A 71 5.27 10.17 4.17
CA GLY A 71 4.81 11.33 4.93
C GLY A 71 4.05 12.38 4.11
N HIS A 72 3.44 11.98 2.99
CA HIS A 72 2.62 12.84 2.12
C HIS A 72 1.11 12.59 2.27
N HIS A 73 0.70 11.59 3.04
CA HIS A 73 -0.71 11.26 3.17
C HIS A 73 -1.48 12.37 3.93
N PRO A 74 -2.61 12.89 3.40
CA PRO A 74 -3.32 14.04 3.97
C PRO A 74 -3.82 13.82 5.41
N LEU A 75 -3.98 12.55 5.82
CA LEU A 75 -4.20 12.17 7.22
C LEU A 75 -2.87 11.92 7.95
N LEU A 76 -2.01 12.94 8.05
CA LEU A 76 -0.70 12.91 8.72
C LEU A 76 -0.70 12.50 10.21
N ALA A 77 -1.85 12.09 10.75
CA ALA A 77 -2.01 11.57 12.10
C ALA A 77 -1.34 10.20 12.33
N VAL A 78 -0.72 9.58 11.31
CA VAL A 78 0.00 8.31 11.50
C VAL A 78 1.29 8.55 12.28
N PRO A 79 1.47 7.94 13.48
CA PRO A 79 2.67 8.15 14.30
C PRO A 79 3.95 7.78 13.55
N ALA A 80 5.05 8.50 13.82
CA ALA A 80 6.35 8.26 13.18
C ALA A 80 6.83 6.79 13.25
N PRO A 81 6.67 6.06 14.38
CA PRO A 81 7.03 4.64 14.43
C PRO A 81 6.22 3.77 13.46
N ALA A 82 4.92 4.02 13.33
CA ALA A 82 4.06 3.28 12.41
C ALA A 82 4.42 3.55 10.94
N ARG A 83 4.76 4.80 10.61
CA ARG A 83 5.27 5.17 9.27
C ARG A 83 6.58 4.45 8.94
N ALA A 84 7.54 4.45 9.87
CA ALA A 84 8.82 3.78 9.69
C ALA A 84 8.67 2.26 9.49
N LEU A 85 7.78 1.62 10.26
CA LEU A 85 7.47 0.20 10.11
C LEU A 85 6.82 -0.11 8.75
N LEU A 86 5.93 0.76 8.27
CA LEU A 86 5.31 0.60 6.95
C LEU A 86 6.34 0.79 5.82
N ALA A 87 7.21 1.80 5.93
CA ALA A 87 8.30 2.03 4.98
C ALA A 87 9.22 0.81 4.89
N ALA A 88 9.59 0.22 6.03
CA ALA A 88 10.42 -1.00 6.06
C ALA A 88 9.72 -2.21 5.44
N ASP A 89 8.39 -2.34 5.59
CA ASP A 89 7.63 -3.42 4.94
C ASP A 89 7.57 -3.23 3.42
N LEU A 90 7.38 -2.00 2.94
CA LEU A 90 7.36 -1.68 1.51
C LEU A 90 8.74 -1.84 0.86
N ASP A 91 9.81 -1.44 1.55
CA ASP A 91 11.19 -1.66 1.12
C ASP A 91 11.50 -3.15 0.99
N ARG A 92 11.10 -3.97 1.98
CA ARG A 92 11.26 -5.43 1.89
C ARG A 92 10.43 -6.04 0.75
N LEU A 93 9.20 -5.57 0.55
CA LEU A 93 8.28 -6.10 -0.46
C LEU A 93 8.75 -5.77 -1.88
N LEU A 94 9.05 -4.50 -2.15
CA LEU A 94 9.32 -3.97 -3.49
C LEU A 94 10.81 -3.96 -3.81
N GLY A 95 11.67 -3.75 -2.80
CA GLY A 95 13.12 -3.71 -2.95
C GLY A 95 13.55 -2.73 -4.04
N PRO A 96 14.30 -3.18 -5.07
CA PRO A 96 14.76 -2.32 -6.16
C PRO A 96 13.63 -1.60 -6.94
N LEU A 97 12.39 -2.09 -6.87
CA LEU A 97 11.24 -1.50 -7.56
C LEU A 97 10.66 -0.28 -6.83
N LEU A 98 10.99 -0.09 -5.55
CA LEU A 98 10.40 0.96 -4.70
C LEU A 98 10.43 2.37 -5.33
N PRO A 99 11.53 2.84 -5.96
CA PRO A 99 11.56 4.17 -6.58
C PRO A 99 10.51 4.36 -7.69
N GLU A 100 10.24 3.34 -8.51
CA GLU A 100 9.24 3.41 -9.58
C GLU A 100 7.83 3.51 -8.99
N TYR A 101 7.55 2.74 -7.94
CA TYR A 101 6.28 2.80 -7.22
C TYR A 101 6.05 4.16 -6.54
N LEU A 102 7.07 4.73 -5.91
CA LEU A 102 6.98 6.08 -5.32
C LEU A 102 6.67 7.13 -6.40
N SER A 103 7.38 7.08 -7.53
CA SER A 103 7.10 7.97 -8.66
C SER A 103 5.68 7.80 -9.20
N ALA A 104 5.19 6.57 -9.31
CA ALA A 104 3.83 6.28 -9.77
C ALA A 104 2.74 6.78 -8.79
N ALA A 105 3.05 6.81 -7.49
CA ALA A 105 2.21 7.38 -6.45
C ALA A 105 2.27 8.93 -6.39
N GLY A 106 3.08 9.58 -7.23
CA GLY A 106 3.28 11.03 -7.19
C GLY A 106 4.15 11.51 -6.01
N VAL A 107 4.86 10.60 -5.36
CA VAL A 107 5.82 10.90 -4.29
C VAL A 107 7.20 11.14 -4.93
N ARG A 108 7.78 12.33 -4.68
CA ARG A 108 9.11 12.73 -5.15
C ARG A 108 10.04 13.02 -3.98
#